data_AF-A0A4Q5Y4H7-F1
#
_entry.id   AF-A0A4Q5Y4H7-F1
#
_cell.length_a   1.000
_cell.length_b   1.000
_cell.length_c   1.000
_cell.angle_alpha   90.00
_cell.angle_beta   90.00
_cell.angle_gamma   90.00
#
_symmetry.space_group_name_H-M   'P 1'
#
loop_
_entity.id
_entity.type
_entity.pdbx_description
1 polymer ?
#
loop_
_entity_poly.entity_id
_entity_poly.type
_entity_poly.pdbx_seq_one_letter_code
_entity_poly.pdbx_strand_id
1 'polypeptide(L)'
;YFIIKEEKTEFRLAGDHKIFWIPGDYDTNEYPYTTSKVSEIPGLMKKATVPISAQWPIANPSVQTPSMMKSADGLYINIHEAALVNYPAMSLNVDAANLTMSSHLTPDAVGNKGYMQTDAKSPWRTIIVSDKATDILSSKLILNLNDPTSYKDVSWIRPMKYIGVWWEYFVAGRNTWAYGVENNVKLGQDFSKLTPNGKHGATTERVMKYIDFASKNGFDAVLVEGWNVGWEDWIGNWKEEVFDFVTPYPDFDVKKLHEYAASKNVKIIMHHETSASATNYERRLDRALQFMKDNGYSAVKTGYVGQIIPRGEHHDGQWMVNHYRQVAERAADYQIMVNSHEAVRPTGL
;
A
#
# COMPACT_ATOMS: atom_id res chain seq x y z
N TYR A 1 -25.04 17.12 6.70
CA TYR A 1 -23.64 17.12 6.26
C TYR A 1 -22.82 17.97 7.21
N PHE A 2 -21.58 17.59 7.45
CA PHE A 2 -20.61 18.38 8.21
C PHE A 2 -19.19 18.01 7.75
N ILE A 3 -18.24 18.90 8.03
CA ILE A 3 -16.82 18.69 7.74
C ILE A 3 -16.09 18.63 9.07
N ILE A 4 -15.26 17.60 9.26
CA ILE A 4 -14.43 17.46 10.45
C ILE A 4 -13.23 18.39 10.29
N LYS A 5 -13.09 19.30 11.25
CA LYS A 5 -11.87 20.11 11.39
C LYS A 5 -10.77 19.33 12.10
N GLU A 6 -11.10 18.69 13.21
CA GLU A 6 -10.22 17.82 14.01
C GLU A 6 -11.07 16.81 14.78
N GLU A 7 -10.51 15.62 15.00
CA GLU A 7 -11.00 14.69 16.02
C GLU A 7 -10.25 14.94 17.33
N LYS A 8 -10.94 14.85 18.47
CA LYS A 8 -10.40 15.18 19.81
C LYS A 8 -10.35 13.95 20.74
N THR A 9 -10.09 12.77 20.17
CA THR A 9 -9.89 11.55 20.95
C THR A 9 -8.55 11.61 21.66
N GLU A 10 -8.52 11.30 22.94
CA GLU A 10 -7.31 11.33 23.77
C GLU A 10 -7.00 9.97 24.40
N PHE A 11 -5.72 9.70 24.56
CA PHE A 11 -5.16 8.55 25.25
C PHE A 11 -4.16 9.08 26.28
N ARG A 12 -4.63 9.26 27.51
CA ARG A 12 -3.80 9.71 28.63
C ARG A 12 -3.01 8.52 29.19
N LEU A 13 -1.69 8.57 29.07
CA LEU A 13 -0.83 7.48 29.52
C LEU A 13 -0.62 7.55 31.03
N ALA A 14 -0.50 6.39 31.68
CA ALA A 14 -0.28 6.30 33.13
C ALA A 14 1.18 6.54 33.53
N GLY A 15 2.09 6.66 32.56
CA GLY A 15 3.49 6.96 32.82
C GLY A 15 4.30 7.08 31.54
N ASP A 16 5.59 7.38 31.68
CA ASP A 16 6.52 7.52 30.56
C ASP A 16 6.95 6.14 30.06
N HIS A 17 6.09 5.55 29.23
CA HIS A 17 6.24 4.19 28.72
C HIS A 17 7.39 4.10 27.72
N LYS A 18 8.01 2.91 27.64
CA LYS A 18 8.85 2.58 26.48
C LYS A 18 7.93 2.41 25.28
N ILE A 19 8.28 2.97 24.13
CA ILE A 19 7.48 2.93 22.90
C ILE A 19 8.34 2.46 21.71
N PHE A 20 7.70 1.75 20.80
CA PHE A 20 8.23 1.34 19.49
C PHE A 20 7.39 2.04 18.42
N TRP A 21 7.99 2.96 17.68
CA TRP A 21 7.24 3.89 16.84
C TRP A 21 7.95 4.25 15.53
N ILE A 22 7.15 4.72 14.59
CA ILE A 22 7.59 5.44 13.38
C ILE A 22 6.98 6.85 13.37
N PRO A 23 7.63 7.86 12.75
CA PRO A 23 7.10 9.21 12.65
C PRO A 23 5.68 9.24 12.07
N GLY A 24 4.84 10.12 12.60
CA GLY A 24 3.56 10.47 11.98
C GLY A 24 3.80 11.12 10.61
N ASP A 25 3.19 10.56 9.58
CA ASP A 25 3.33 10.99 8.19
C ASP A 25 2.05 10.64 7.44
N TYR A 26 1.67 11.43 6.44
CA TYR A 26 0.43 11.21 5.67
C TYR A 26 0.63 10.36 4.41
N ASP A 27 1.87 10.19 3.96
CA ASP A 27 2.20 9.65 2.64
C ASP A 27 3.10 8.42 2.67
N THR A 28 3.70 8.07 3.82
CA THR A 28 4.52 6.86 3.92
C THR A 28 4.54 6.26 5.32
N ASN A 29 4.72 4.94 5.38
CA ASN A 29 5.00 4.18 6.59
C ASN A 29 6.35 3.42 6.49
N GLU A 30 7.18 3.75 5.49
CA GLU A 30 8.44 3.06 5.17
C GLU A 30 9.63 3.52 6.05
N TYR A 31 9.33 3.89 7.29
CA TYR A 31 10.35 4.29 8.26
C TYR A 31 10.87 3.10 9.06
N PRO A 32 12.16 3.08 9.41
CA PRO A 32 12.65 2.18 10.43
C PRO A 32 12.04 2.54 11.79
N TYR A 33 11.68 1.52 12.58
CA TYR A 33 11.19 1.73 13.94
C TYR A 33 12.25 2.36 14.83
N THR A 34 11.84 3.37 15.59
CA THR A 34 12.59 3.93 16.71
C THR A 34 12.07 3.34 18.02
N THR A 35 12.97 3.11 18.97
CA THR A 35 12.63 2.69 20.33
C THR A 35 13.11 3.74 21.32
N SER A 36 12.21 4.27 22.14
CA SER A 36 12.52 5.33 23.10
C SER A 36 11.51 5.33 24.26
N LYS A 37 11.61 6.31 25.15
CA LYS A 37 10.51 6.77 26.00
C LYS A 37 9.55 7.68 25.22
N VAL A 38 8.33 7.86 25.71
CA VAL A 38 7.34 8.78 25.11
C VAL A 38 7.83 10.22 25.23
N SER A 39 8.43 10.57 26.38
CA SER A 39 9.00 11.89 26.63
C SER A 39 10.15 12.27 25.66
N GLU A 40 10.83 11.28 25.09
CA GLU A 40 11.99 11.47 24.20
C GLU A 40 11.60 11.66 22.72
N ILE A 41 10.34 11.35 22.34
CA ILE A 41 9.87 11.38 20.94
C ILE A 41 10.18 12.72 20.25
N PRO A 42 9.87 13.90 20.84
CA PRO A 42 10.13 15.18 20.16
C PRO A 42 11.60 15.39 19.81
N GLY A 43 12.52 14.96 20.69
CA GLY A 43 13.97 15.08 20.47
C GLY A 43 14.52 14.11 19.42
N LEU A 44 13.79 13.04 19.10
CA LEU A 44 14.20 11.99 18.17
C LEU A 44 13.54 12.10 16.79
N MET A 45 12.49 12.91 16.63
CA MET A 45 11.70 12.99 15.39
C MET A 45 12.58 13.24 14.16
N LYS A 46 13.47 14.24 14.21
CA LYS A 46 14.39 14.57 13.10
C LYS A 46 15.28 13.39 12.67
N LYS A 47 15.70 12.56 13.62
CA LYS A 47 16.55 11.39 13.33
C LYS A 47 15.73 10.23 12.78
N ALA A 48 14.49 10.07 13.27
CA ALA A 48 13.59 9.00 12.85
C ALA A 48 12.99 9.24 11.45
N THR A 49 12.78 10.49 11.05
CA THR A 49 12.29 10.87 9.72
C THR A 49 13.43 10.86 8.69
N VAL A 50 13.74 9.69 8.14
CA VAL A 50 14.69 9.55 7.03
C VAL A 50 14.05 9.95 5.69
N PRO A 51 14.82 10.36 4.66
CA PRO A 51 14.24 10.69 3.36
C PRO A 51 13.64 9.46 2.65
N ILE A 52 12.37 9.58 2.25
CA ILE A 52 11.59 8.65 1.43
C ILE A 52 11.08 9.42 0.20
N SER A 53 10.81 8.71 -0.90
CA SER A 53 10.44 9.31 -2.21
C SER A 53 9.20 10.19 -2.15
N ALA A 54 8.17 9.74 -1.42
CA ALA A 54 6.99 10.51 -1.07
C ALA A 54 6.80 10.46 0.44
N GLN A 55 6.75 11.63 1.08
CA GLN A 55 6.54 11.76 2.51
C GLN A 55 5.94 13.12 2.82
N TRP A 56 5.10 13.17 3.84
CA TRP A 56 4.59 14.40 4.42
C TRP A 56 4.56 14.28 5.95
N PRO A 57 5.72 14.51 6.60
CA PRO A 57 5.82 14.37 8.04
C PRO A 57 4.91 15.38 8.73
N ILE A 58 4.17 14.92 9.73
CA ILE A 58 3.30 15.80 10.52
C ILE A 58 4.18 16.78 11.30
N ALA A 59 3.86 18.08 11.21
CA ALA A 59 4.69 19.14 11.78
C ALA A 59 4.85 19.06 13.30
N ASN A 60 3.80 18.64 14.01
CA ASN A 60 3.85 18.42 15.45
C ASN A 60 4.43 17.03 15.78
N PRO A 61 5.13 16.87 16.92
CA PRO A 61 5.59 15.55 17.36
C PRO A 61 4.44 14.56 17.35
N SER A 62 4.58 13.52 16.53
CA SER A 62 3.52 12.54 16.31
C SER A 62 4.08 11.22 15.84
N VAL A 63 3.30 10.17 16.01
CA VAL A 63 3.65 8.80 15.62
C VAL A 63 2.47 8.17 14.89
N GLN A 64 2.74 7.22 13.99
CA GLN A 64 1.66 6.41 13.41
C GLN A 64 1.20 5.32 14.38
N THR A 65 0.00 4.80 14.12
CA THR A 65 -0.48 3.56 14.73
C THR A 65 -0.22 2.36 13.80
N PRO A 66 -0.20 1.09 14.26
CA PRO A 66 -0.32 0.65 15.65
C PRO A 66 0.89 1.09 16.50
N SER A 67 0.64 1.86 17.57
CA SER A 67 1.70 2.35 18.45
C SER A 67 1.88 1.39 19.61
N MET A 68 3.00 0.68 19.63
CA MET A 68 3.28 -0.36 20.62
C MET A 68 4.09 0.19 21.80
N MET A 69 3.66 -0.10 23.02
CA MET A 69 4.28 0.39 24.25
C MET A 69 4.48 -0.72 25.28
N LYS A 70 5.48 -0.52 26.15
CA LYS A 70 5.71 -1.30 27.36
C LYS A 70 5.83 -0.34 28.55
N SER A 71 4.94 -0.49 29.52
CA SER A 71 4.95 0.29 30.75
C SER A 71 6.03 -0.21 31.73
N ALA A 72 6.32 0.58 32.76
CA ALA A 72 7.31 0.23 33.78
C ALA A 72 6.81 -0.87 34.74
N ASP A 73 5.50 -0.95 34.95
CA ASP A 73 4.80 -1.95 35.75
C ASP A 73 4.48 -3.25 34.97
N GLY A 74 5.00 -3.39 33.74
CA GLY A 74 5.02 -4.66 33.01
C GLY A 74 3.89 -4.87 32.01
N LEU A 75 3.02 -3.89 31.80
CA LEU A 75 1.97 -3.96 30.79
C LEU A 75 2.51 -3.69 29.39
N TYR A 76 1.94 -4.40 28.42
CA TYR A 76 2.08 -4.18 26.99
C TYR A 76 0.80 -3.50 26.51
N ILE A 77 0.93 -2.36 25.82
CA ILE A 77 -0.18 -1.52 25.40
C ILE A 77 -0.04 -1.25 23.91
N ASN A 78 -1.10 -1.45 23.14
CA ASN A 78 -1.16 -1.13 21.72
C ASN A 78 -2.33 -0.18 21.45
N ILE A 79 -2.05 1.00 20.90
CA ILE A 79 -3.07 1.95 20.45
C ILE A 79 -3.16 1.89 18.93
N HIS A 80 -4.37 1.65 18.42
CA HIS A 80 -4.62 1.54 16.98
C HIS A 80 -6.07 1.90 16.63
N GLU A 81 -6.48 1.66 15.39
CA GLU A 81 -7.85 1.80 14.93
C GLU A 81 -8.31 0.54 14.17
N ALA A 82 -9.63 0.36 14.07
CA ALA A 82 -10.24 -0.75 13.32
C ALA A 82 -11.39 -0.23 12.45
N ALA A 83 -11.63 -0.89 11.31
CA ALA A 83 -12.66 -0.52 10.34
C ALA A 83 -12.52 0.92 9.81
N LEU A 84 -11.35 1.25 9.27
CA LEU A 84 -11.09 2.54 8.60
C LEU A 84 -11.83 2.61 7.26
N VAL A 85 -13.08 3.07 7.30
CA VAL A 85 -13.98 3.11 6.14
C VAL A 85 -14.56 4.51 6.00
N ASN A 86 -14.41 5.11 4.81
CA ASN A 86 -14.92 6.45 4.49
C ASN A 86 -14.57 7.52 5.54
N TYR A 87 -13.33 7.45 6.04
CA TYR A 87 -12.77 8.34 7.06
C TYR A 87 -11.26 8.42 6.85
N PRO A 88 -10.58 9.55 7.12
CA PRO A 88 -9.12 9.63 7.02
C PRO A 88 -8.42 8.82 8.12
N ALA A 89 -7.23 8.31 7.84
CA ALA A 89 -6.46 7.53 8.80
C ALA A 89 -6.04 8.35 10.03
N MET A 90 -5.84 7.66 11.16
CA MET A 90 -5.42 8.28 12.42
C MET A 90 -3.92 8.07 12.70
N SER A 91 -3.18 9.17 12.82
CA SER A 91 -1.92 9.25 13.56
C SER A 91 -2.16 9.72 15.00
N LEU A 92 -1.14 9.71 15.85
CA LEU A 92 -1.20 10.19 17.23
C LEU A 92 -0.27 11.38 17.41
N ASN A 93 -0.81 12.57 17.70
CA ASN A 93 -0.02 13.66 18.27
C ASN A 93 0.51 13.25 19.64
N VAL A 94 1.71 13.70 19.99
CA VAL A 94 2.34 13.42 21.28
C VAL A 94 2.55 14.71 22.06
N ASP A 95 1.81 14.85 23.16
CA ASP A 95 2.12 15.80 24.23
C ASP A 95 3.02 15.10 25.25
N ALA A 96 4.33 15.23 25.03
CA ALA A 96 5.37 14.62 25.88
C ALA A 96 5.38 15.18 27.31
N ALA A 97 4.96 16.43 27.52
CA ALA A 97 4.97 17.08 28.83
C ALA A 97 3.87 16.52 29.73
N ASN A 98 2.70 16.26 29.16
CA ASN A 98 1.53 15.72 29.86
C ASN A 98 1.32 14.21 29.66
N LEU A 99 2.23 13.53 28.94
CA LEU A 99 2.15 12.10 28.59
C LEU A 99 0.78 11.74 27.99
N THR A 100 0.29 12.59 27.09
CA THR A 100 -1.02 12.44 26.45
C THR A 100 -0.81 12.29 24.95
N MET A 101 -1.45 11.28 24.37
CA MET A 101 -1.57 11.13 22.92
C MET A 101 -2.96 11.55 22.48
N SER A 102 -3.09 12.16 21.30
CA SER A 102 -4.40 12.51 20.75
C SER A 102 -4.50 12.21 19.26
N SER A 103 -5.71 11.92 18.80
CA SER A 103 -5.98 11.64 17.38
C SER A 103 -5.51 12.79 16.50
N HIS A 104 -4.73 12.48 15.47
CA HIS A 104 -4.39 13.35 14.36
C HIS A 104 -4.91 12.70 13.08
N LEU A 105 -5.98 13.23 12.50
CA LEU A 105 -6.49 12.73 11.22
C LEU A 105 -5.72 13.35 10.05
N THR A 106 -5.47 12.56 9.01
CA THR A 106 -4.88 13.02 7.75
C THR A 106 -5.80 14.03 7.05
N PRO A 107 -5.30 15.23 6.71
CA PRO A 107 -6.09 16.22 5.97
C PRO A 107 -6.25 15.86 4.48
N ASP A 108 -7.24 16.48 3.83
CA ASP A 108 -7.37 16.56 2.38
C ASP A 108 -6.53 17.71 1.80
N ALA A 109 -6.59 17.91 0.48
CA ALA A 109 -5.83 18.96 -0.22
C ALA A 109 -6.09 20.41 0.25
N VAL A 110 -7.18 20.67 0.98
CA VAL A 110 -7.55 21.99 1.51
C VAL A 110 -7.56 22.05 3.04
N GLY A 111 -7.07 21.00 3.71
CA GLY A 111 -6.91 20.94 5.15
C GLY A 111 -8.12 20.42 5.94
N ASN A 112 -9.16 19.92 5.27
CA ASN A 112 -10.32 19.28 5.91
C ASN A 112 -9.98 17.84 6.30
N LYS A 113 -10.58 17.32 7.37
CA LYS A 113 -10.26 16.00 7.92
C LYS A 113 -11.45 15.04 7.92
N GLY A 114 -12.26 15.13 6.87
CA GLY A 114 -13.39 14.23 6.61
C GLY A 114 -14.68 14.97 6.26
N TYR A 115 -15.32 14.54 5.18
CA TYR A 115 -16.65 14.99 4.77
C TYR A 115 -17.68 13.94 5.17
N MET A 116 -18.63 14.33 6.01
CA MET A 116 -19.53 13.40 6.65
C MET A 116 -21.00 13.75 6.37
N GLN A 117 -21.81 12.70 6.22
CA GLN A 117 -23.27 12.76 6.25
C GLN A 117 -23.75 12.11 7.55
N THR A 118 -24.91 12.53 8.08
CA THR A 118 -25.48 11.94 9.31
C THR A 118 -25.69 10.43 9.16
N ASP A 119 -25.72 9.71 10.27
CA ASP A 119 -25.58 8.24 10.40
C ASP A 119 -24.17 7.71 10.09
N ALA A 120 -23.21 8.59 9.79
CA ALA A 120 -21.80 8.24 9.75
C ALA A 120 -21.27 7.83 11.13
N LYS A 121 -20.32 6.90 11.10
CA LYS A 121 -19.54 6.43 12.25
C LYS A 121 -18.08 6.73 11.99
N SER A 122 -17.33 7.07 13.03
CA SER A 122 -15.87 7.01 12.96
C SER A 122 -15.43 5.54 12.91
N PRO A 123 -14.19 5.26 12.45
CA PRO A 123 -13.52 4.02 12.77
C PRO A 123 -13.45 3.82 14.28
N TRP A 124 -13.31 2.58 14.72
CA TRP A 124 -13.05 2.29 16.12
C TRP A 124 -11.66 2.77 16.52
N ARG A 125 -11.51 3.27 17.75
CA ARG A 125 -10.21 3.49 18.37
C ARG A 125 -10.00 2.39 19.40
N THR A 126 -8.85 1.74 19.36
CA THR A 126 -8.59 0.50 20.10
C THR A 126 -7.41 0.66 21.04
N ILE A 127 -7.55 0.05 22.23
CA ILE A 127 -6.47 -0.11 23.20
C ILE A 127 -6.42 -1.60 23.53
N ILE A 128 -5.38 -2.30 23.09
CA ILE A 128 -5.13 -3.69 23.48
C ILE A 128 -4.10 -3.65 24.60
N VAL A 129 -4.42 -4.27 25.74
CA VAL A 129 -3.55 -4.30 26.92
C VAL A 129 -3.45 -5.72 27.49
N SER A 130 -2.24 -6.14 27.84
CA SER A 130 -1.96 -7.38 28.56
C SER A 130 -0.64 -7.27 29.33
N ASP A 131 -0.45 -8.05 30.39
CA ASP A 131 0.84 -8.22 31.07
C ASP A 131 1.80 -9.18 30.31
N LYS A 132 1.33 -9.77 29.21
CA LYS A 132 2.11 -10.70 28.38
C LYS A 132 2.12 -10.27 26.91
N ALA A 133 3.32 -10.03 26.38
CA ALA A 133 3.52 -9.55 25.01
C ALA A 133 2.83 -10.41 23.93
N THR A 134 2.81 -11.73 24.11
CA THR A 134 2.21 -12.66 23.14
C THR A 134 0.70 -12.52 23.03
N ASP A 135 0.04 -11.95 24.05
CA ASP A 135 -1.42 -11.78 24.05
C ASP A 135 -1.84 -10.60 23.17
N ILE A 136 -0.94 -9.62 22.99
CA ILE A 136 -1.13 -8.55 22.01
C ILE A 136 -1.18 -9.15 20.59
N LEU A 137 -0.30 -10.11 20.29
CA LEU A 137 -0.23 -10.77 18.98
C LEU A 137 -1.41 -11.72 18.74
N SER A 138 -1.94 -12.36 19.79
CA SER A 138 -3.06 -13.30 19.67
C SER A 138 -4.42 -12.61 19.66
N SER A 139 -4.49 -11.33 20.06
CA SER A 139 -5.71 -10.53 20.04
C SER A 139 -6.36 -10.51 18.66
N LYS A 140 -7.68 -10.70 18.63
CA LYS A 140 -8.52 -10.59 17.43
C LYS A 140 -9.36 -9.32 17.42
N LEU A 141 -9.09 -8.37 18.35
CA LEU A 141 -9.91 -7.18 18.53
C LEU A 141 -10.08 -6.38 17.23
N ILE A 142 -9.00 -6.16 16.49
CA ILE A 142 -9.05 -5.41 15.22
C ILE A 142 -10.01 -6.09 14.24
N LEU A 143 -9.89 -7.40 14.02
CA LEU A 143 -10.78 -8.16 13.12
C LEU A 143 -12.23 -8.19 13.63
N ASN A 144 -12.44 -8.41 14.93
CA ASN A 144 -13.78 -8.53 15.52
C ASN A 144 -14.61 -7.23 15.48
N LEU A 145 -13.94 -6.08 15.29
CA LEU A 145 -14.60 -4.77 15.18
C LEU A 145 -14.96 -4.39 13.74
N ASN A 146 -14.58 -5.21 12.75
CA ASN A 146 -14.98 -5.04 11.35
C ASN A 146 -16.31 -5.76 11.08
N ASP A 147 -17.02 -5.28 10.06
CA ASP A 147 -18.23 -5.95 9.60
C ASP A 147 -17.89 -7.37 9.09
N PRO A 148 -18.76 -8.37 9.30
CA PRO A 148 -18.59 -9.68 8.71
C PRO A 148 -18.48 -9.60 7.18
N THR A 149 -17.78 -10.57 6.58
CA THR A 149 -17.62 -10.60 5.13
C THR A 149 -18.97 -10.52 4.40
N SER A 150 -19.06 -9.63 3.42
CA SER A 150 -20.23 -9.47 2.56
C SER A 150 -20.24 -10.47 1.40
N TYR A 151 -19.12 -11.17 1.15
CA TYR A 151 -18.97 -12.13 0.07
C TYR A 151 -19.63 -13.47 0.43
N LYS A 152 -20.58 -13.89 -0.40
CA LYS A 152 -21.25 -15.21 -0.25
C LYS A 152 -20.35 -16.36 -0.72
N ASP A 153 -19.57 -16.12 -1.76
CA ASP A 153 -18.59 -17.08 -2.28
C ASP A 153 -17.18 -16.51 -2.15
N VAL A 154 -16.37 -17.20 -1.34
CA VAL A 154 -14.95 -16.90 -1.09
C VAL A 154 -14.03 -18.02 -1.58
N SER A 155 -14.54 -18.98 -2.36
CA SER A 155 -13.77 -20.15 -2.82
C SER A 155 -12.60 -19.82 -3.76
N TRP A 156 -12.63 -18.62 -4.34
CA TRP A 156 -11.60 -18.02 -5.20
C TRP A 156 -10.48 -17.34 -4.40
N ILE A 157 -10.72 -17.00 -3.12
CA ILE A 157 -9.72 -16.41 -2.23
C ILE A 157 -8.86 -17.55 -1.68
N ARG A 158 -7.59 -17.63 -2.12
CA ARG A 158 -6.68 -18.69 -1.73
C ARG A 158 -5.30 -18.14 -1.38
N PRO A 159 -4.66 -18.62 -0.30
CA PRO A 159 -3.27 -18.31 -0.03
C PRO A 159 -2.37 -18.67 -1.22
N MET A 160 -1.35 -17.86 -1.44
CA MET A 160 -0.43 -18.00 -2.57
C MET A 160 1.01 -17.74 -2.11
N LYS A 161 1.90 -18.70 -2.34
CA LYS A 161 3.35 -18.47 -2.25
C LYS A 161 3.88 -18.17 -3.64
N TYR A 162 4.67 -17.11 -3.77
CA TYR A 162 5.18 -16.69 -5.07
C TYR A 162 6.66 -16.31 -5.02
N ILE A 163 7.28 -16.31 -6.18
CA ILE A 163 8.56 -15.64 -6.47
C ILE A 163 8.30 -14.53 -7.49
N GLY A 164 9.30 -13.71 -7.86
CA GLY A 164 9.05 -12.73 -8.90
C GLY A 164 10.28 -12.18 -9.60
N VAL A 165 10.04 -11.72 -10.82
CA VAL A 165 10.91 -10.79 -11.54
C VAL A 165 10.73 -9.44 -10.85
N TRP A 166 11.50 -9.23 -9.79
CA TRP A 166 11.32 -8.10 -8.87
C TRP A 166 12.63 -7.66 -8.23
N TRP A 167 13.28 -8.56 -7.48
CA TRP A 167 14.44 -8.20 -6.66
C TRP A 167 15.61 -7.59 -7.45
N GLU A 168 15.76 -8.01 -8.70
CA GLU A 168 16.80 -7.50 -9.60
C GLU A 168 16.72 -6.00 -9.86
N TYR A 169 15.56 -5.38 -9.71
CA TYR A 169 15.40 -3.94 -9.88
C TYR A 169 16.00 -3.11 -8.73
N PHE A 170 16.20 -3.73 -7.57
CA PHE A 170 16.79 -3.10 -6.37
C PHE A 170 18.28 -3.38 -6.25
N VAL A 171 18.86 -4.14 -7.18
CA VAL A 171 20.29 -4.45 -7.19
C VAL A 171 20.98 -3.57 -8.22
N ALA A 172 21.81 -2.64 -7.74
CA ALA A 172 22.51 -1.67 -8.58
C ALA A 172 23.21 -2.33 -9.78
N GLY A 173 22.91 -1.80 -10.97
CA GLY A 173 23.52 -2.23 -12.23
C GLY A 173 22.92 -3.49 -12.88
N ARG A 174 21.94 -4.15 -12.25
CA ARG A 174 21.21 -5.30 -12.80
C ARG A 174 20.13 -4.86 -13.80
N ASN A 175 18.90 -5.35 -13.65
CA ASN A 175 17.82 -5.18 -14.60
C ASN A 175 16.99 -3.92 -14.27
N THR A 176 16.20 -3.46 -15.23
CA THR A 176 15.35 -2.28 -15.12
C THR A 176 13.91 -2.61 -15.47
N TRP A 177 12.94 -1.88 -14.88
CA TRP A 177 11.55 -1.96 -15.27
C TRP A 177 11.31 -1.42 -16.69
N ALA A 178 12.00 -0.33 -17.06
CA ALA A 178 11.90 0.26 -18.39
C ALA A 178 12.45 -0.69 -19.47
N TYR A 179 11.85 -0.64 -20.66
CA TYR A 179 12.32 -1.30 -21.88
C TYR A 179 13.33 -0.42 -22.62
N GLY A 180 13.01 0.88 -22.73
CA GLY A 180 13.81 1.88 -23.43
C GLY A 180 14.84 2.61 -22.55
N VAL A 181 15.58 3.53 -23.16
CA VAL A 181 16.45 4.51 -22.46
C VAL A 181 15.86 5.93 -22.46
N GLU A 182 14.73 6.10 -23.13
CA GLU A 182 13.98 7.35 -23.21
C GLU A 182 13.42 7.75 -21.83
N ASN A 183 13.15 9.04 -21.67
CA ASN A 183 12.67 9.65 -20.41
C ASN A 183 11.51 10.64 -20.64
N ASN A 184 10.82 10.48 -21.77
CA ASN A 184 9.65 11.26 -22.14
C ASN A 184 8.79 10.44 -23.11
N VAL A 185 8.00 9.53 -22.55
CA VAL A 185 7.13 8.62 -23.31
C VAL A 185 5.67 9.04 -23.22
N LYS A 186 4.87 8.69 -24.23
CA LYS A 186 3.42 8.92 -24.23
C LYS A 186 2.70 7.61 -24.50
N LEU A 187 1.65 7.33 -23.71
CA LEU A 187 0.77 6.20 -23.99
C LEU A 187 0.19 6.33 -25.41
N GLY A 188 0.07 5.20 -26.11
CA GLY A 188 -0.38 5.14 -27.50
C GLY A 188 0.69 5.41 -28.56
N GLN A 189 1.92 5.76 -28.17
CA GLN A 189 3.05 5.75 -29.12
C GLN A 189 3.50 4.31 -29.42
N ASP A 190 4.32 4.18 -30.45
CA ASP A 190 4.89 2.90 -30.86
C ASP A 190 6.14 2.55 -30.03
N PHE A 191 5.94 1.78 -28.96
CA PHE A 191 7.02 1.39 -28.03
C PHE A 191 8.06 0.46 -28.66
N SER A 192 7.78 -0.17 -29.81
CA SER A 192 8.80 -0.97 -30.51
C SER A 192 9.88 -0.11 -31.19
N LYS A 193 9.68 1.20 -31.26
CA LYS A 193 10.66 2.16 -31.78
C LYS A 193 11.56 2.78 -30.71
N LEU A 194 11.31 2.48 -29.43
CA LEU A 194 12.23 2.88 -28.36
C LEU A 194 13.57 2.15 -28.51
N THR A 195 14.63 2.78 -28.03
CA THR A 195 15.97 2.21 -28.02
C THR A 195 16.11 1.25 -26.85
N PRO A 196 16.17 -0.09 -27.06
CA PRO A 196 16.18 -1.05 -25.96
C PRO A 196 17.41 -0.87 -25.08
N ASN A 197 17.22 -0.84 -23.76
CA ASN A 197 18.33 -0.62 -22.81
C ASN A 197 19.17 -1.88 -22.54
N GLY A 198 18.76 -3.04 -23.06
CA GLY A 198 19.44 -4.34 -22.89
C GLY A 198 19.39 -4.91 -21.47
N LYS A 199 18.63 -4.28 -20.57
CA LYS A 199 18.52 -4.62 -19.14
C LYS A 199 17.07 -4.82 -18.69
N HIS A 200 16.10 -4.75 -19.58
CA HIS A 200 14.70 -4.99 -19.26
C HIS A 200 14.51 -6.35 -18.55
N GLY A 201 13.90 -6.33 -17.35
CA GLY A 201 13.74 -7.54 -16.53
C GLY A 201 12.61 -8.46 -17.01
N ALA A 202 11.50 -7.88 -17.47
CA ALA A 202 10.27 -8.59 -17.81
C ALA A 202 10.24 -9.04 -19.26
N THR A 203 11.16 -9.92 -19.64
CA THR A 203 11.13 -10.54 -20.97
C THR A 203 10.50 -11.93 -20.91
N THR A 204 9.84 -12.33 -21.99
CA THR A 204 9.17 -13.64 -22.11
C THR A 204 10.10 -14.80 -21.72
N GLU A 205 11.33 -14.81 -22.23
CA GLU A 205 12.30 -15.87 -21.96
C GLU A 205 12.67 -15.94 -20.47
N ARG A 206 12.88 -14.78 -19.83
CA ARG A 206 13.22 -14.71 -18.40
C ARG A 206 12.06 -15.18 -17.55
N VAL A 207 10.85 -14.70 -17.83
CA VAL A 207 9.65 -15.07 -17.07
C VAL A 207 9.40 -16.59 -17.16
N MET A 208 9.60 -17.21 -18.33
CA MET A 208 9.53 -18.67 -18.48
C MET A 208 10.49 -19.41 -17.54
N LYS A 209 11.72 -18.91 -17.35
CA LYS A 209 12.70 -19.50 -16.40
C LYS A 209 12.22 -19.39 -14.94
N TYR A 210 11.59 -18.28 -14.57
CA TYR A 210 10.98 -18.14 -13.24
C TYR A 210 9.78 -19.08 -13.07
N ILE A 211 8.94 -19.23 -14.09
CA ILE A 211 7.83 -20.20 -14.08
C ILE A 211 8.36 -21.64 -13.90
N ASP A 212 9.43 -22.00 -14.60
CA ASP A 212 10.05 -23.32 -14.46
C ASP A 212 10.58 -23.56 -13.05
N PHE A 213 11.24 -22.56 -12.45
CA PHE A 213 11.70 -22.65 -11.06
C PHE A 213 10.53 -22.73 -10.08
N ALA A 214 9.49 -21.91 -10.25
CA ALA A 214 8.31 -21.92 -9.40
C ALA A 214 7.63 -23.28 -9.41
N SER A 215 7.39 -23.82 -10.61
CA SER A 215 6.79 -25.15 -10.83
C SER A 215 7.61 -26.26 -10.19
N LYS A 216 8.94 -26.25 -10.39
CA LYS A 216 9.85 -27.25 -9.82
C LYS A 216 9.89 -27.25 -8.29
N ASN A 217 9.65 -26.10 -7.66
CA ASN A 217 9.83 -25.93 -6.21
C ASN A 217 8.52 -25.72 -5.44
N GLY A 218 7.36 -25.95 -6.07
CA GLY A 218 6.06 -25.90 -5.38
C GLY A 218 5.64 -24.48 -4.96
N PHE A 219 5.95 -23.48 -5.79
CA PHE A 219 5.36 -22.14 -5.71
C PHE A 219 4.10 -22.08 -6.56
N ASP A 220 3.12 -21.31 -6.09
CA ASP A 220 1.81 -21.19 -6.72
C ASP A 220 1.83 -20.17 -7.87
N ALA A 221 2.72 -19.16 -7.79
CA ALA A 221 2.74 -18.08 -8.76
C ALA A 221 4.09 -17.38 -8.97
N VAL A 222 4.16 -16.57 -10.03
CA VAL A 222 5.26 -15.65 -10.35
C VAL A 222 4.73 -14.23 -10.51
N LEU A 223 5.26 -13.27 -9.74
CA LEU A 223 5.06 -11.82 -9.97
C LEU A 223 5.99 -11.34 -11.08
N VAL A 224 5.49 -10.49 -11.97
CA VAL A 224 6.30 -9.81 -12.97
C VAL A 224 5.98 -8.33 -12.98
N GLU A 225 6.94 -7.51 -12.56
CA GLU A 225 6.86 -6.05 -12.71
C GLU A 225 7.58 -5.62 -13.99
N GLY A 226 7.29 -4.43 -14.52
CA GLY A 226 7.94 -3.95 -15.75
C GLY A 226 7.32 -4.50 -17.03
N TRP A 227 6.26 -5.30 -16.97
CA TRP A 227 5.70 -5.98 -18.14
C TRP A 227 4.99 -5.05 -19.15
N ASN A 228 4.41 -3.95 -18.66
CA ASN A 228 3.54 -3.03 -19.42
C ASN A 228 4.26 -1.76 -19.84
N VAL A 229 3.81 -1.11 -20.90
CA VAL A 229 4.42 0.15 -21.37
C VAL A 229 4.28 1.30 -20.34
N GLY A 230 5.30 2.17 -20.25
CA GLY A 230 5.27 3.41 -19.47
C GLY A 230 6.36 3.56 -18.39
N TRP A 231 7.12 2.50 -18.11
CA TRP A 231 8.15 2.46 -17.05
C TRP A 231 9.34 3.39 -17.30
N GLU A 232 9.48 3.99 -18.48
CA GLU A 232 10.46 5.04 -18.72
C GLU A 232 10.21 6.30 -17.85
N ASP A 233 8.94 6.59 -17.53
CA ASP A 233 8.54 7.83 -16.84
C ASP A 233 7.91 7.60 -15.46
N TRP A 234 7.93 6.36 -14.94
CA TRP A 234 7.14 5.96 -13.76
C TRP A 234 7.48 6.67 -12.46
N ILE A 235 8.66 7.26 -12.32
CA ILE A 235 9.11 7.85 -11.05
C ILE A 235 9.55 9.31 -11.24
N GLY A 236 9.22 10.16 -10.26
CA GLY A 236 9.72 11.53 -10.17
C GLY A 236 9.06 12.57 -11.10
N ASN A 237 8.09 12.18 -11.93
CA ASN A 237 7.47 13.07 -12.92
C ASN A 237 6.08 13.60 -12.55
N TRP A 238 5.45 13.08 -11.49
CA TRP A 238 4.07 13.41 -11.08
C TRP A 238 3.07 13.37 -12.28
N LYS A 239 3.22 12.30 -13.07
CA LYS A 239 2.61 12.12 -14.39
C LYS A 239 1.22 11.49 -14.24
N GLU A 240 0.22 12.17 -14.81
CA GLU A 240 -1.18 11.70 -14.78
C GLU A 240 -1.36 10.41 -15.59
N GLU A 241 -1.13 10.47 -16.90
CA GLU A 241 -1.35 9.36 -17.85
C GLU A 241 -0.07 8.52 -17.97
N VAL A 242 0.31 7.86 -16.88
CA VAL A 242 1.57 7.12 -16.76
C VAL A 242 1.49 5.68 -17.29
N PHE A 243 0.40 4.98 -17.01
CA PHE A 243 0.18 3.58 -17.39
C PHE A 243 -1.24 3.36 -17.92
N ASP A 244 -1.39 2.44 -18.89
CA ASP A 244 -2.70 1.96 -19.36
C ASP A 244 -3.14 0.61 -18.78
N PHE A 245 -2.23 -0.08 -18.08
CA PHE A 245 -2.41 -1.36 -17.39
C PHE A 245 -2.75 -2.56 -18.29
N VAL A 246 -2.68 -2.43 -19.62
CA VAL A 246 -3.12 -3.49 -20.54
C VAL A 246 -2.18 -3.73 -21.72
N THR A 247 -1.30 -2.78 -22.04
CA THR A 247 -0.40 -2.89 -23.19
C THR A 247 0.97 -3.41 -22.73
N PRO A 248 1.38 -4.63 -23.14
CA PRO A 248 2.71 -5.15 -22.81
C PRO A 248 3.82 -4.46 -23.63
N TYR A 249 5.05 -4.51 -23.15
CA TYR A 249 6.22 -4.18 -23.97
C TYR A 249 6.45 -5.20 -25.11
N PRO A 250 7.20 -4.84 -26.17
CA PRO A 250 7.43 -5.71 -27.33
C PRO A 250 8.07 -7.08 -27.01
N ASP A 251 8.75 -7.21 -25.88
CA ASP A 251 9.46 -8.43 -25.45
C ASP A 251 8.68 -9.25 -24.39
N PHE A 252 7.45 -8.85 -24.06
CA PHE A 252 6.56 -9.55 -23.13
C PHE A 252 5.31 -10.09 -23.85
N ASP A 253 5.30 -11.40 -24.12
CA ASP A 253 4.18 -12.08 -24.76
C ASP A 253 3.19 -12.62 -23.72
N VAL A 254 2.15 -11.83 -23.44
CA VAL A 254 1.11 -12.13 -22.44
C VAL A 254 0.47 -13.50 -22.68
N LYS A 255 0.08 -13.79 -23.93
CA LYS A 255 -0.64 -15.02 -24.27
C LYS A 255 0.25 -16.24 -24.08
N LYS A 256 1.47 -16.18 -24.61
CA LYS A 256 2.44 -17.28 -24.48
C LYS A 256 2.81 -17.55 -23.02
N LEU A 257 2.96 -16.51 -22.21
CA LEU A 257 3.27 -16.65 -20.79
C LEU A 257 2.08 -17.22 -20.01
N HIS A 258 0.86 -16.79 -20.30
CA HIS A 258 -0.35 -17.38 -19.72
C HIS A 258 -0.44 -18.89 -20.04
N GLU A 259 -0.30 -19.27 -21.31
CA GLU A 259 -0.34 -20.67 -21.74
C GLU A 259 0.79 -21.50 -21.09
N TYR A 260 2.01 -20.96 -21.03
CA TYR A 260 3.14 -21.65 -20.43
C TYR A 260 2.99 -21.82 -18.91
N ALA A 261 2.57 -20.78 -18.20
CA ALA A 261 2.32 -20.84 -16.76
C ALA A 261 1.24 -21.88 -16.45
N ALA A 262 0.14 -21.89 -17.22
CA ALA A 262 -0.91 -22.90 -17.12
C ALA A 262 -0.38 -24.32 -17.34
N SER A 263 0.47 -24.54 -18.35
CA SER A 263 1.10 -25.86 -18.61
C SER A 263 2.00 -26.36 -17.47
N LYS A 264 2.45 -25.44 -16.60
CA LYS A 264 3.32 -25.70 -15.46
C LYS A 264 2.58 -25.67 -14.11
N ASN A 265 1.24 -25.54 -14.15
CA ASN A 265 0.40 -25.34 -12.97
C ASN A 265 0.87 -24.18 -12.07
N VAL A 266 1.29 -23.08 -12.69
CA VAL A 266 1.75 -21.85 -12.04
C VAL A 266 0.84 -20.70 -12.51
N LYS A 267 0.50 -19.79 -11.61
CA LYS A 267 -0.19 -18.54 -11.96
C LYS A 267 0.82 -17.41 -12.18
N ILE A 268 0.40 -16.37 -12.90
CA ILE A 268 1.14 -15.10 -12.91
C ILE A 268 0.37 -14.12 -12.05
N ILE A 269 1.08 -13.37 -11.19
CA ILE A 269 0.52 -12.25 -10.42
C ILE A 269 0.68 -11.00 -11.28
N MET A 270 -0.43 -10.31 -11.52
CA MET A 270 -0.44 -9.04 -12.25
C MET A 270 0.29 -7.96 -11.45
N HIS A 271 0.85 -6.96 -12.13
CA HIS A 271 1.39 -5.77 -11.49
C HIS A 271 0.75 -4.50 -12.04
N HIS A 272 0.16 -3.70 -11.16
CA HIS A 272 -0.41 -2.37 -11.43
C HIS A 272 0.26 -1.33 -10.51
N GLU A 273 1.51 -0.96 -10.79
CA GLU A 273 2.07 0.28 -10.26
C GLU A 273 1.29 1.47 -10.87
N THR A 274 0.89 2.43 -10.04
CA THR A 274 0.10 3.58 -10.48
C THR A 274 0.93 4.86 -10.57
N SER A 275 2.16 4.86 -10.04
CA SER A 275 2.97 6.04 -9.79
C SER A 275 2.22 7.12 -9.02
N ALA A 276 1.43 6.68 -8.05
CA ALA A 276 0.48 7.48 -7.26
C ALA A 276 -0.62 8.18 -8.09
N SER A 277 -0.80 7.81 -9.37
CA SER A 277 -1.83 8.35 -10.25
C SER A 277 -3.18 7.62 -10.11
N ALA A 278 -3.84 7.83 -8.98
CA ALA A 278 -5.07 7.13 -8.62
C ALA A 278 -6.24 7.44 -9.58
N THR A 279 -6.40 8.69 -10.01
CA THR A 279 -7.43 9.11 -10.99
C THR A 279 -7.25 8.43 -12.36
N ASN A 280 -6.00 8.22 -12.79
CA ASN A 280 -5.68 7.51 -14.03
C ASN A 280 -6.02 6.02 -13.90
N TYR A 281 -5.72 5.44 -12.73
CA TYR A 281 -6.01 4.04 -12.44
C TYR A 281 -7.52 3.78 -12.40
N GLU A 282 -8.31 4.58 -11.69
CA GLU A 282 -9.77 4.44 -11.65
C GLU A 282 -10.41 4.49 -13.04
N ARG A 283 -10.00 5.45 -13.89
CA ARG A 283 -10.49 5.58 -15.27
C ARG A 283 -10.27 4.32 -16.13
N ARG A 284 -9.34 3.46 -15.73
CA ARG A 284 -8.90 2.27 -16.47
C ARG A 284 -9.12 0.96 -15.71
N LEU A 285 -9.62 1.03 -14.48
CA LEU A 285 -9.69 -0.09 -13.55
C LEU A 285 -10.45 -1.29 -14.14
N ASP A 286 -11.66 -1.08 -14.65
CA ASP A 286 -12.48 -2.15 -15.22
C ASP A 286 -11.84 -2.80 -16.44
N ARG A 287 -11.16 -1.99 -17.27
CA ARG A 287 -10.44 -2.51 -18.44
C ARG A 287 -9.24 -3.36 -18.01
N ALA A 288 -8.51 -2.91 -16.98
CA ALA A 288 -7.38 -3.63 -16.42
C ALA A 288 -7.81 -4.95 -15.76
N LEU A 289 -8.89 -4.94 -14.97
CA LEU A 289 -9.46 -6.13 -14.34
C LEU A 289 -10.04 -7.11 -15.36
N GLN A 290 -10.68 -6.62 -16.42
CA GLN A 290 -11.13 -7.47 -17.52
C GLN A 290 -9.94 -8.11 -18.25
N PHE A 291 -8.89 -7.33 -18.54
CA PHE A 291 -7.65 -7.85 -19.13
C PHE A 291 -7.03 -8.94 -18.25
N MET A 292 -7.04 -8.76 -16.93
CA MET A 292 -6.60 -9.79 -16.00
C MET A 292 -7.42 -11.08 -16.13
N LYS A 293 -8.75 -10.98 -16.20
CA LYS A 293 -9.61 -12.17 -16.36
C LYS A 293 -9.40 -12.88 -17.69
N ASP A 294 -9.33 -12.12 -18.77
CA ASP A 294 -9.14 -12.66 -20.12
C ASP A 294 -7.81 -13.40 -20.26
N ASN A 295 -6.81 -13.01 -19.47
CA ASN A 295 -5.46 -13.58 -19.49
C ASN A 295 -5.12 -14.43 -18.25
N GLY A 296 -6.13 -14.85 -17.47
CA GLY A 296 -5.97 -15.86 -16.42
C GLY A 296 -5.25 -15.41 -15.13
N TYR A 297 -5.11 -14.10 -14.92
CA TYR A 297 -4.57 -13.53 -13.68
C TYR A 297 -5.64 -13.57 -12.58
N SER A 298 -5.27 -14.06 -11.40
CA SER A 298 -6.18 -14.20 -10.23
C SER A 298 -5.79 -13.33 -9.04
N ALA A 299 -4.66 -12.65 -9.13
CA ALA A 299 -4.16 -11.73 -8.13
C ALA A 299 -3.40 -10.57 -8.81
N VAL A 300 -3.43 -9.41 -8.18
CA VAL A 300 -2.66 -8.22 -8.58
C VAL A 300 -1.89 -7.65 -7.39
N LYS A 301 -0.64 -7.29 -7.63
CA LYS A 301 0.09 -6.33 -6.80
C LYS A 301 -0.19 -4.92 -7.34
N THR A 302 -0.79 -4.04 -6.55
CA THR A 302 -0.92 -2.60 -6.84
C THR A 302 0.19 -1.83 -6.11
N GLY A 303 0.56 -0.67 -6.64
CA GLY A 303 1.54 0.24 -6.02
C GLY A 303 1.17 1.71 -6.24
N TYR A 304 1.58 2.57 -5.31
CA TYR A 304 1.27 4.00 -5.32
C TYR A 304 2.52 4.83 -5.05
N VAL A 305 3.64 4.52 -5.72
CA VAL A 305 4.89 5.23 -5.48
C VAL A 305 4.83 6.66 -6.03
N GLY A 306 4.94 7.66 -5.15
CA GLY A 306 5.03 9.07 -5.53
C GLY A 306 4.00 9.93 -4.81
N GLN A 307 3.93 11.23 -5.13
CA GLN A 307 2.89 12.10 -4.59
C GLN A 307 1.54 11.83 -5.26
N ILE A 308 0.46 11.76 -4.48
CA ILE A 308 -0.87 11.43 -4.98
C ILE A 308 -1.31 12.38 -6.10
N ILE A 309 -1.97 11.78 -7.10
CA ILE A 309 -2.85 12.45 -8.04
C ILE A 309 -4.25 11.84 -7.82
N PRO A 310 -5.24 12.63 -7.36
CA PRO A 310 -5.37 14.08 -7.55
C PRO A 310 -4.44 14.89 -6.63
N ARG A 311 -3.82 15.90 -7.23
CA ARG A 311 -2.72 16.65 -6.61
C ARG A 311 -3.20 17.36 -5.34
N GLY A 312 -2.47 17.14 -4.25
CA GLY A 312 -2.75 17.73 -2.94
C GLY A 312 -3.37 16.76 -1.95
N GLU A 313 -3.95 15.65 -2.41
CA GLU A 313 -4.34 14.55 -1.52
C GLU A 313 -3.11 13.84 -0.93
N HIS A 314 -3.34 13.09 0.15
CA HIS A 314 -2.35 12.24 0.79
C HIS A 314 -2.80 10.78 0.77
N HIS A 315 -1.84 9.84 0.85
CA HIS A 315 -2.12 8.39 0.82
C HIS A 315 -3.10 7.96 1.92
N ASP A 316 -2.96 8.55 3.10
CA ASP A 316 -3.78 8.19 4.27
C ASP A 316 -5.05 9.07 4.42
N GLY A 317 -5.33 9.95 3.44
CA GLY A 317 -6.51 10.83 3.42
C GLY A 317 -7.82 10.09 3.11
N GLN A 318 -8.96 10.70 3.45
CA GLN A 318 -10.28 10.09 3.23
C GLN A 318 -10.50 9.68 1.76
N TRP A 319 -10.01 10.51 0.82
CA TRP A 319 -10.16 10.25 -0.61
C TRP A 319 -9.43 8.96 -1.03
N MET A 320 -8.16 8.81 -0.63
CA MET A 320 -7.37 7.62 -0.94
C MET A 320 -7.86 6.38 -0.19
N VAL A 321 -8.30 6.50 1.07
CA VAL A 321 -8.96 5.40 1.80
C VAL A 321 -10.15 4.85 0.99
N ASN A 322 -10.97 5.74 0.42
CA ASN A 322 -12.08 5.35 -0.44
C ASN A 322 -11.61 4.71 -1.76
N HIS A 323 -10.56 5.26 -2.38
CA HIS A 323 -9.95 4.71 -3.59
C HIS A 323 -9.49 3.26 -3.39
N TYR A 324 -8.69 2.97 -2.35
CA TYR A 324 -8.18 1.62 -2.09
C TYR A 324 -9.31 0.62 -1.88
N ARG A 325 -10.34 1.03 -1.14
CA ARG A 325 -11.53 0.21 -0.93
C ARG A 325 -12.29 -0.05 -2.23
N GLN A 326 -12.48 0.97 -3.06
CA GLN A 326 -13.13 0.84 -4.38
C GLN A 326 -12.36 -0.14 -5.28
N VAL A 327 -11.02 -0.06 -5.30
CA VAL A 327 -10.17 -1.00 -6.05
C VAL A 327 -10.37 -2.44 -5.56
N ALA A 328 -10.37 -2.67 -4.25
CA ALA A 328 -10.57 -3.99 -3.67
C ALA A 328 -11.99 -4.54 -3.92
N GLU A 329 -13.03 -3.73 -3.72
CA GLU A 329 -14.43 -4.09 -3.99
C GLU A 329 -14.62 -4.43 -5.47
N ARG A 330 -14.08 -3.60 -6.37
CA ARG A 330 -14.18 -3.84 -7.80
C ARG A 330 -13.40 -5.07 -8.24
N ALA A 331 -12.21 -5.30 -7.70
CA ALA A 331 -11.45 -6.52 -7.97
C ALA A 331 -12.21 -7.79 -7.54
N ALA A 332 -12.96 -7.73 -6.43
CA ALA A 332 -13.77 -8.84 -5.96
C ALA A 332 -14.95 -9.17 -6.90
N ASP A 333 -15.54 -8.19 -7.59
CA ASP A 333 -16.54 -8.46 -8.67
C ASP A 333 -15.94 -9.32 -9.79
N TYR A 334 -14.64 -9.21 -10.01
CA TYR A 334 -13.87 -10.02 -10.96
C TYR A 334 -13.23 -11.25 -10.29
N GLN A 335 -13.44 -11.51 -9.00
CA GLN A 335 -12.78 -12.59 -8.24
C GLN A 335 -11.24 -12.52 -8.34
N ILE A 336 -10.69 -11.30 -8.19
CA ILE A 336 -9.26 -11.01 -8.21
C ILE A 336 -8.83 -10.61 -6.80
N MET A 337 -7.75 -11.23 -6.30
CA MET A 337 -7.13 -10.86 -5.03
C MET A 337 -6.22 -9.64 -5.21
N VAL A 338 -6.18 -8.75 -4.22
CA VAL A 338 -5.36 -7.53 -4.25
C VAL A 338 -4.30 -7.57 -3.15
N ASN A 339 -3.06 -7.29 -3.53
CA ASN A 339 -1.96 -6.95 -2.63
C ASN A 339 -1.57 -5.50 -2.90
N SER A 340 -1.93 -4.57 -2.01
CA SER A 340 -1.68 -3.14 -2.24
C SER A 340 -0.47 -2.64 -1.48
N HIS A 341 0.56 -2.26 -2.21
CA HIS A 341 1.70 -1.51 -1.68
C HIS A 341 1.35 -0.01 -1.59
N GLU A 342 2.06 0.72 -0.72
CA GLU A 342 1.88 2.16 -0.40
C GLU A 342 0.46 2.59 0.02
N ALA A 343 -0.50 1.68 0.09
CA ALA A 343 -1.83 1.99 0.58
C ALA A 343 -1.84 2.23 2.09
N VAL A 344 -2.92 2.85 2.55
CA VAL A 344 -3.18 3.00 3.98
C VAL A 344 -3.03 1.66 4.70
N ARG A 345 -2.34 1.68 5.83
CA ARG A 345 -2.12 0.49 6.66
C ARG A 345 -3.44 -0.22 7.00
N PRO A 346 -3.46 -1.57 7.06
CA PRO A 346 -4.68 -2.33 7.24
C PRO A 346 -5.29 -2.13 8.63
N THR A 347 -6.62 -2.15 8.70
CA THR A 347 -7.41 -2.00 9.94
C THR A 347 -8.43 -3.12 10.13
N GLY A 348 -8.20 -4.26 9.46
CA GLY A 348 -8.98 -5.50 9.58
C GLY A 348 -10.09 -5.72 8.56
N LEU A 349 -10.15 -4.89 7.51
CA LEU A 349 -11.12 -4.97 6.40
C LEU A 349 -10.89 -6.17 5.47
#